data_AF-A0A1H1YD24-F1
#
_entry.id   AF-A0A1H1YD24-F1
#
_cell.length_a   1.000
_cell.length_b   1.000
_cell.length_c   1.000
_cell.angle_alpha   90.00
_cell.angle_beta   90.00
_cell.angle_gamma   90.00
#
_symmetry.space_group_name_H-M   'P 1'
#
loop_
_entity.id
_entity.type
_entity.pdbx_description
1 polymer ?
#
loop_
_entity_poly.entity_id
_entity_poly.type
_entity_poly.pdbx_seq_one_letter_code
_entity_poly.pdbx_strand_id
1 'polypeptide(L)'
;MLNSLVYLLTGSLLAAVIGLPGWWVVDRNTVSDADLQRESARLVQEYVPSCDGETMRPGDTCLAYGKGSGGRAGSYERLVEQHTSSVAPAELARTHRNWRWFGQGLEALAGAVLLIGVLVALVSLVKELRLRSVLRRAAAGRRVLAADHGWTYTDVHKTLAKQSAAGIFVRDGTATGVVDGVRDGTPFQMYTHVTNLAYTEARAVYRVTLPVSLPQFSGYPGQSRSISSAEDPLVGRWLVKTLGPALTDSTLPKFTVDGTDLVAETRAGSDPEAMLTVLDRTLELRRRLVAAAEKAPPVPASGASA
;
A
#
# COMPACT_ATOMS: atom_id res chain seq x y z
N MET A 1 -5.71 7.88 -10.34
CA MET A 1 -5.55 9.36 -10.26
C MET A 1 -6.54 10.02 -9.31
N LEU A 2 -7.87 9.80 -9.43
CA LEU A 2 -8.85 10.49 -8.58
C LEU A 2 -8.63 10.26 -7.07
N ASN A 3 -8.42 9.03 -6.62
CA ASN A 3 -8.27 8.75 -5.19
C ASN A 3 -6.99 9.36 -4.58
N SER A 4 -5.84 9.29 -5.25
CA SER A 4 -4.60 9.90 -4.73
C SER A 4 -4.64 11.43 -4.73
N LEU A 5 -5.32 12.04 -5.71
CA LEU A 5 -5.53 13.49 -5.74
C LEU A 5 -6.48 13.92 -4.62
N VAL A 6 -7.53 13.15 -4.37
CA VAL A 6 -8.45 13.36 -3.25
C VAL A 6 -7.67 13.30 -1.93
N TYR A 7 -6.90 12.24 -1.65
CA TYR A 7 -6.13 12.16 -0.39
C TYR A 7 -5.13 13.30 -0.19
N LEU A 8 -4.46 13.76 -1.26
CA LEU A 8 -3.59 14.93 -1.20
C LEU A 8 -4.38 16.20 -0.86
N LEU A 9 -5.50 16.43 -1.54
CA LEU A 9 -6.35 17.59 -1.31
C LEU A 9 -6.97 17.58 0.08
N THR A 10 -7.51 16.45 0.55
CA THR A 10 -8.07 16.37 1.91
C THR A 10 -6.99 16.54 2.95
N GLY A 11 -5.80 15.95 2.77
CA GLY A 11 -4.67 16.11 3.69
C GLY A 11 -4.17 17.56 3.77
N SER A 12 -4.01 18.22 2.63
CA SER A 12 -3.62 19.63 2.56
C SER A 12 -4.69 20.55 3.14
N LEU A 13 -5.97 20.28 2.88
CA LEU A 13 -7.07 21.07 3.44
C LEU A 13 -7.15 20.91 4.97
N LEU A 14 -7.02 19.68 5.49
CA LEU A 14 -7.03 19.44 6.93
C LEU A 14 -5.88 20.17 7.62
N ALA A 15 -4.69 20.13 7.02
CA ALA A 15 -3.54 20.78 7.62
C ALA A 15 -3.55 22.30 7.48
N ALA A 16 -4.15 22.86 6.43
CA ALA A 16 -4.42 24.29 6.35
C ALA A 16 -5.43 24.72 7.43
N VAL A 17 -6.49 23.93 7.64
CA VAL A 17 -7.52 24.17 8.67
C VAL A 17 -6.96 24.06 10.08
N ILE A 18 -5.96 23.21 10.33
CA ILE A 18 -5.33 23.04 11.65
C ILE A 18 -4.15 24.00 11.86
N GLY A 19 -3.37 24.29 10.82
CA GLY A 19 -2.18 25.14 10.89
C GLY A 19 -2.48 26.64 10.95
N LEU A 20 -3.52 27.12 10.26
CA LEU A 20 -3.89 28.54 10.28
C LEU A 20 -4.35 29.05 11.66
N PRO A 21 -5.16 28.31 12.45
CA PRO A 21 -5.52 28.71 13.80
C PRO A 21 -4.34 28.63 14.79
N GLY A 22 -3.47 27.63 14.65
CA GLY A 22 -2.28 27.47 15.50
C GLY A 22 -1.38 28.70 15.42
N TRP A 23 -1.04 29.11 14.20
CA TRP A 23 -0.15 30.24 13.96
C TRP A 23 -0.75 31.55 14.46
N TRP A 24 -2.07 31.74 14.33
CA TRP A 24 -2.78 32.93 14.82
C TRP A 24 -2.81 33.02 16.36
N VAL A 25 -2.85 31.89 17.07
CA VAL A 25 -2.82 31.83 18.53
C VAL A 25 -1.41 32.08 19.09
N VAL A 26 -0.37 31.65 18.37
CA VAL A 26 1.04 31.82 18.78
C VAL A 26 1.52 33.26 18.56
N ASP A 27 1.19 33.89 17.43
CA ASP A 27 1.68 35.22 17.06
C ASP A 27 1.08 36.34 17.91
N ARG A 28 -0.16 36.18 18.41
CA ARG A 28 -0.85 37.22 19.21
C ARG A 28 -0.56 37.21 20.71
N ASN A 29 0.17 36.23 21.22
CA ASN A 29 0.24 35.99 22.66
C ASN A 29 1.60 36.29 23.30
N THR A 30 2.32 37.33 22.86
CA THR A 30 3.43 37.92 23.62
C THR A 30 2.90 38.82 24.74
N VAL A 31 2.27 38.22 25.75
CA VAL A 31 1.80 38.93 26.96
C VAL A 31 2.99 39.61 27.63
N SER A 32 2.92 40.93 27.81
CA SER A 32 3.96 41.69 28.51
C SER A 32 3.88 41.47 30.02
N ASP A 33 4.98 41.69 30.75
CA ASP A 33 4.98 41.59 32.22
C ASP A 33 3.96 42.56 32.86
N ALA A 34 3.73 43.71 32.22
CA ALA A 34 2.72 44.68 32.66
C ALA A 34 1.29 44.14 32.50
N ASP A 35 1.01 43.39 31.45
CA ASP A 35 -0.32 42.79 31.23
C ASP A 35 -0.56 41.62 32.20
N LEU A 36 0.47 40.80 32.48
CA LEU A 36 0.42 39.75 33.50
C LEU A 36 0.15 40.32 34.90
N GLN A 37 0.73 41.47 35.23
CA GLN A 37 0.46 42.15 36.50
C GLN A 37 -0.98 42.66 36.59
N ARG A 38 -1.52 43.25 35.51
CA ARG A 38 -2.93 43.69 35.47
C ARG A 38 -3.89 42.52 35.58
N GLU A 39 -3.60 41.42 34.89
CA GLU A 39 -4.44 40.22 34.92
C GLU A 39 -4.41 39.53 36.28
N SER A 40 -3.23 39.40 36.90
CA SER A 40 -3.10 38.90 38.27
C SER A 40 -3.91 39.76 39.25
N ALA A 41 -3.77 41.09 39.18
CA ALA A 41 -4.53 42.01 40.03
C ALA A 41 -6.05 41.88 39.82
N ARG A 42 -6.51 41.73 38.58
CA ARG A 42 -7.92 41.51 38.25
C ARG A 42 -8.43 40.19 38.86
N LEU A 43 -7.72 39.08 38.65
CA LEU A 43 -8.13 37.76 39.13
C LEU A 43 -8.17 37.70 40.66
N VAL A 44 -7.24 38.35 41.35
CA VAL A 44 -7.25 38.47 42.81
C VAL A 44 -8.47 39.27 43.30
N GLN A 45 -8.85 40.35 42.61
CA GLN A 45 -10.01 41.18 42.99
C GLN A 45 -11.35 40.50 42.70
N GLU A 46 -11.44 39.72 41.62
CA GLU A 46 -12.66 39.03 41.21
C GLU A 46 -12.91 37.71 42.00
N TYR A 47 -11.90 37.22 42.72
CA TYR A 47 -12.03 35.96 43.45
C TYR A 47 -12.87 36.09 44.71
N VAL A 48 -14.08 35.54 44.65
CA VAL A 48 -14.95 35.34 45.82
C VAL A 48 -15.00 33.83 46.11
N PRO A 49 -14.36 33.35 47.21
CA PRO A 49 -14.41 31.93 47.54
C PRO A 49 -15.85 31.52 47.85
N SER A 50 -16.23 30.32 47.41
CA SER A 50 -17.55 29.75 47.66
C SER A 50 -17.43 28.38 48.34
N CYS A 51 -18.33 28.10 49.29
CA CYS A 51 -18.47 26.82 49.98
C CYS A 51 -19.91 26.33 49.78
N ASP A 52 -20.08 25.10 49.27
CA ASP A 52 -21.40 24.49 49.02
C ASP A 52 -22.39 25.36 48.20
N GLY A 53 -21.85 26.16 47.27
CA GLY A 53 -22.63 27.05 46.40
C GLY A 53 -22.94 28.43 47.00
N GLU A 54 -22.56 28.68 48.25
CA GLU A 54 -22.69 29.98 48.91
C GLU A 54 -21.36 30.74 48.93
N THR A 55 -21.41 32.06 48.74
CA THR A 55 -20.23 32.93 48.83
C THR A 55 -19.78 33.09 50.27
N MET A 56 -18.50 32.84 50.55
CA MET A 56 -17.91 32.99 51.87
C MET A 56 -17.58 34.45 52.17
N ARG A 57 -17.71 34.84 53.44
CA ARG A 57 -17.29 36.14 53.99
C ARG A 57 -15.93 36.03 54.68
N PRO A 58 -15.22 37.16 54.87
CA PRO A 58 -14.02 37.19 55.70
C PRO A 58 -14.29 36.62 57.10
N GLY A 59 -13.43 35.70 57.56
CA GLY A 59 -13.59 34.95 58.81
C GLY A 59 -14.40 33.65 58.71
N ASP A 60 -15.08 33.37 57.59
CA ASP A 60 -15.82 32.11 57.42
C ASP A 60 -14.85 30.94 57.25
N THR A 61 -15.24 29.77 57.77
CA THR A 61 -14.49 28.53 57.59
C THR A 61 -15.35 27.49 56.89
N CYS A 62 -14.88 27.01 55.74
CA CYS A 62 -15.53 25.95 54.99
C CYS A 62 -15.03 24.60 55.49
N LEU A 63 -15.91 23.83 56.13
CA LEU A 63 -15.66 22.44 56.50
C LEU A 63 -16.17 21.55 55.37
N ALA A 64 -15.29 21.01 54.54
CA ALA A 64 -15.71 20.11 53.48
C ALA A 64 -16.27 18.81 54.10
N TYR A 65 -17.59 18.67 54.12
CA TYR A 65 -18.27 17.45 54.51
C TYR A 65 -18.97 16.84 53.28
N GLY A 66 -18.40 15.74 52.75
CA GLY A 66 -19.08 14.90 51.76
C GLY A 66 -18.18 14.39 50.63
N LYS A 67 -18.35 13.11 50.27
CA LYS A 67 -17.75 12.51 49.06
C LYS A 67 -18.38 13.15 47.82
N GLY A 68 -17.73 14.14 47.24
CA GLY A 68 -18.08 14.62 45.89
C GLY A 68 -17.99 16.13 45.66
N SER A 69 -17.86 16.97 46.70
CA SER A 69 -17.59 18.39 46.48
C SER A 69 -16.09 18.58 46.26
N GLY A 70 -15.72 19.07 45.07
CA GLY A 70 -14.34 19.45 44.75
C GLY A 70 -13.83 20.67 45.53
N GLY A 71 -14.53 21.09 46.58
CA GLY A 71 -14.17 22.23 47.43
C GLY A 71 -13.05 21.85 48.40
N ARG A 72 -11.99 22.67 48.44
CA ARG A 72 -10.94 22.52 49.44
C ARG A 72 -11.46 23.05 50.78
N ALA A 73 -11.46 22.21 51.82
CA ALA A 73 -11.72 22.68 53.18
C ALA A 73 -10.68 23.72 53.59
N GLY A 74 -11.10 24.79 54.25
CA GLY A 74 -10.20 25.86 54.68
C GLY A 74 -10.95 27.11 55.15
N SER A 75 -10.23 27.98 55.85
CA SER A 75 -10.73 29.33 56.14
C SER A 75 -10.76 30.17 54.87
N TYR A 76 -11.59 31.21 54.87
CA TYR A 76 -11.65 32.23 53.84
C TYR A 76 -10.24 32.72 53.47
N GLU A 77 -9.43 33.07 54.47
CA GLU A 77 -8.09 33.61 54.28
C GLU A 77 -7.17 32.61 53.58
N ARG A 78 -7.24 31.33 53.97
CA ARG A 78 -6.43 30.27 53.36
C ARG A 78 -6.81 30.02 51.91
N LEU A 79 -8.11 30.08 51.58
CA LEU A 79 -8.60 29.91 50.21
C LEU A 79 -8.23 31.11 49.33
N VAL A 80 -8.27 32.32 49.87
CA VAL A 80 -7.83 33.54 49.18
C VAL A 80 -6.31 33.53 48.98
N GLU A 81 -5.52 33.13 49.99
CA GLU A 81 -4.06 33.03 49.87
C GLU A 81 -3.64 31.96 48.85
N GLN A 82 -4.31 30.80 48.87
CA GLN A 82 -4.07 29.74 47.90
C GLN A 82 -4.44 30.17 46.48
N HIS A 83 -5.54 30.91 46.31
CA HIS A 83 -5.90 31.46 45.00
C HIS A 83 -4.86 32.50 44.55
N THR A 84 -4.53 33.46 45.40
CA THR A 84 -3.56 34.53 45.14
C THR A 84 -2.20 34.00 44.72
N SER A 85 -1.71 32.94 45.38
CA SER A 85 -0.46 32.27 45.00
C SER A 85 -0.58 31.53 43.66
N SER A 86 -1.74 30.96 43.33
CA SER A 86 -1.95 30.28 42.04
C SER A 86 -2.09 31.23 40.84
N VAL A 87 -2.53 32.48 41.07
CA VAL A 87 -2.62 33.53 40.05
C VAL A 87 -1.48 34.54 40.13
N ALA A 88 -0.41 34.22 40.86
CA ALA A 88 0.77 35.05 40.94
C ALA A 88 1.38 35.27 39.54
N PRO A 89 1.95 36.44 39.23
CA PRO A 89 2.49 36.73 37.90
C PRO A 89 3.48 35.69 37.38
N ALA A 90 4.30 35.12 38.27
CA ALA A 90 5.25 34.06 37.93
C ALA A 90 4.57 32.74 37.51
N GLU A 91 3.47 32.36 38.16
CA GLU A 91 2.72 31.13 37.81
C GLU A 91 1.87 31.33 36.55
N LEU A 92 1.29 32.52 36.34
CA LEU A 92 0.64 32.88 35.08
C LEU A 92 1.65 32.86 33.92
N ALA A 93 2.85 33.44 34.11
CA ALA A 93 3.92 33.38 33.12
C ALA A 93 4.34 31.95 32.78
N ARG A 94 4.41 31.06 33.78
CA ARG A 94 4.71 29.63 33.57
C ARG A 94 3.59 28.93 32.80
N THR A 95 2.33 29.21 33.14
CA THR A 95 1.16 28.65 32.45
C THR A 95 1.11 29.08 30.99
N HIS A 96 1.32 30.37 30.71
CA HIS A 96 1.44 30.90 29.35
C HIS A 96 2.61 30.27 28.58
N ARG A 97 3.77 30.11 29.23
CA ARG A 97 4.94 29.46 28.63
C ARG A 97 4.63 28.01 28.24
N ASN A 98 3.99 27.25 29.13
CA ASN A 98 3.60 25.87 28.86
C ASN A 98 2.61 25.77 27.70
N TRP A 99 1.63 26.66 27.63
CA TRP A 99 0.69 26.74 26.51
C TRP A 99 1.37 27.07 25.18
N ARG A 100 2.37 27.96 25.17
CA ARG A 100 3.17 28.23 23.97
C ARG A 100 3.95 27.01 23.50
N TRP A 101 4.60 26.29 24.42
CA TRP A 101 5.30 25.05 24.08
C TRP A 101 4.36 23.99 23.52
N PHE A 102 3.16 23.85 24.10
CA PHE A 102 2.15 22.93 23.60
C PHE A 102 1.66 23.32 22.20
N GLY A 103 1.40 24.61 21.95
CA GLY A 103 1.03 25.14 20.64
C GLY A 103 2.09 24.87 19.56
N GLN A 104 3.36 25.19 19.86
CA GLN A 104 4.48 24.91 18.96
C GLN A 104 4.67 23.42 18.69
N GLY A 105 4.47 22.57 19.71
CA GLY A 105 4.51 21.11 19.56
C GLY A 105 3.43 20.59 18.60
N LEU A 106 2.21 21.13 18.70
CA LEU A 106 1.09 20.81 17.81
C LEU A 106 1.35 21.26 16.37
N GLU A 107 1.91 22.46 16.17
CA GLU A 107 2.29 22.94 14.84
C GLU A 107 3.38 22.09 14.20
N ALA A 108 4.41 21.72 14.97
CA ALA A 108 5.47 20.84 14.49
C ALA A 108 4.93 19.46 14.08
N LEU A 109 4.00 18.90 14.86
CA LEU A 109 3.32 17.65 14.51
C LEU A 109 2.46 17.78 13.25
N ALA A 110 1.70 18.87 13.10
CA ALA A 110 0.91 19.12 11.89
C ALA A 110 1.80 19.24 10.65
N GLY A 111 2.92 19.96 10.76
CA GLY A 111 3.93 20.08 9.72
C GLY A 111 4.57 18.74 9.36
N ALA A 112 4.88 17.90 10.36
CA ALA A 112 5.43 16.57 10.14
C ALA A 112 4.43 15.64 9.41
N VAL A 113 3.16 15.65 9.80
CA VAL A 113 2.10 14.86 9.14
C VAL A 113 1.92 15.28 7.68
N LEU A 114 1.92 16.59 7.42
CA LEU A 114 1.90 17.12 6.05
C LEU A 114 3.09 16.63 5.22
N LEU A 115 4.30 16.76 5.76
CA LEU A 115 5.52 16.35 5.07
C LEU A 115 5.48 14.85 4.75
N ILE A 116 5.06 14.02 5.70
CA ILE A 116 4.87 12.57 5.50
C ILE A 116 3.84 12.33 4.38
N GLY A 117 2.70 13.04 4.39
CA GLY A 117 1.69 12.93 3.35
C GLY A 117 2.23 13.27 1.95
N VAL A 118 3.00 14.35 1.83
CA VAL A 118 3.66 14.76 0.57
C VAL A 118 4.67 13.71 0.11
N LEU A 119 5.49 13.17 1.02
CA LEU A 119 6.47 12.13 0.70
C LEU A 119 5.80 10.84 0.21
N VAL A 120 4.72 10.40 0.89
CA VAL A 120 3.94 9.21 0.47
C VAL A 120 3.32 9.43 -0.91
N ALA A 121 2.77 10.61 -1.17
CA ALA A 121 2.22 10.95 -2.48
C ALA A 121 3.29 10.98 -3.57
N LEU A 122 4.46 11.56 -3.29
CA LEU A 122 5.60 11.61 -4.21
C LEU A 122 6.09 10.20 -4.55
N VAL A 123 6.29 9.34 -3.54
CA VAL A 123 6.68 7.94 -3.75
C VAL A 123 5.66 7.20 -4.61
N SER A 124 4.37 7.44 -4.36
CA SER A 124 3.29 6.82 -5.15
C SER A 124 3.30 7.29 -6.61
N LEU A 125 3.51 8.60 -6.83
CA LEU A 125 3.63 9.17 -8.17
C LEU A 125 4.84 8.61 -8.93
N VAL A 126 6.00 8.52 -8.28
CA VAL A 126 7.22 7.94 -8.87
C VAL A 126 7.00 6.47 -9.24
N LYS A 127 6.34 5.68 -8.40
CA LYS A 127 5.97 4.30 -8.70
C LYS A 127 5.07 4.20 -9.93
N GLU A 128 4.03 5.05 -10.02
CA GLU A 128 3.11 5.07 -11.15
C GLU A 128 3.80 5.49 -12.46
N LEU A 129 4.66 6.52 -12.42
CA LEU A 129 5.43 6.95 -13.58
C LEU A 129 6.39 5.87 -14.06
N ARG A 130 7.09 5.19 -13.13
CA ARG A 130 7.97 4.07 -13.45
C ARG A 130 7.19 2.92 -14.09
N LEU A 131 6.03 2.56 -13.54
CA LEU A 131 5.17 1.53 -14.08
C LEU A 131 4.72 1.87 -15.51
N ARG A 132 4.18 3.08 -15.72
CA ARG A 132 3.77 3.56 -17.06
C ARG A 132 4.92 3.54 -18.06
N SER A 133 6.13 3.94 -17.64
CA SER A 133 7.33 3.86 -18.47
C SER A 133 7.68 2.43 -18.86
N VAL A 134 7.63 1.48 -17.93
CA VAL A 134 7.86 0.05 -18.21
C VAL A 134 6.82 -0.49 -19.19
N LEU A 135 5.53 -0.20 -18.97
CA LEU A 135 4.45 -0.65 -19.87
C LEU A 135 4.62 -0.10 -21.29
N ARG A 136 4.93 1.20 -21.44
CA ARG A 136 5.16 1.82 -22.75
C ARG A 136 6.35 1.22 -23.47
N ARG A 137 7.47 1.02 -22.77
CA ARG A 137 8.68 0.43 -23.37
C ARG A 137 8.44 -1.03 -23.78
N ALA A 138 7.72 -1.81 -22.96
CA ALA A 138 7.33 -3.17 -23.30
C ALA A 138 6.42 -3.24 -24.53
N ALA A 139 5.39 -2.38 -24.58
CA ALA A 139 4.50 -2.26 -25.75
C ALA A 139 5.26 -1.86 -27.02
N ALA A 140 6.22 -0.92 -26.92
CA ALA A 140 7.04 -0.52 -28.06
C ALA A 140 7.88 -1.69 -28.61
N GLY A 141 8.59 -2.43 -27.75
CA GLY A 141 9.37 -3.61 -28.17
C GLY A 141 8.50 -4.68 -28.83
N ARG A 142 7.28 -4.89 -28.32
CA ARG A 142 6.32 -5.83 -28.92
C ARG A 142 5.74 -5.37 -30.24
N ARG A 143 5.51 -4.07 -30.41
CA ARG A 143 5.06 -3.52 -31.69
C ARG A 143 6.11 -3.75 -32.77
N VAL A 144 7.40 -3.58 -32.43
CA VAL A 144 8.52 -3.90 -33.34
C VAL A 144 8.52 -5.39 -33.68
N LEU A 145 8.49 -6.27 -32.67
CA LEU A 145 8.42 -7.73 -32.90
C LEU A 145 7.23 -8.14 -33.77
N ALA A 146 6.05 -7.58 -33.51
CA ALA A 146 4.86 -7.92 -34.27
C ALA A 146 4.99 -7.49 -35.73
N ALA A 147 5.56 -6.31 -35.98
CA ALA A 147 5.84 -5.84 -37.34
C ALA A 147 6.87 -6.73 -38.05
N ASP A 148 7.99 -7.06 -37.39
CA ASP A 148 9.10 -7.83 -37.96
C ASP A 148 8.70 -9.27 -38.33
N HIS A 149 7.73 -9.85 -37.60
CA HIS A 149 7.29 -11.23 -37.79
C HIS A 149 5.89 -11.37 -38.43
N GLY A 150 5.24 -10.27 -38.80
CA GLY A 150 3.87 -10.29 -39.35
C GLY A 150 2.81 -10.79 -38.37
N TRP A 151 3.02 -10.59 -37.06
CA TRP A 151 2.07 -10.93 -36.01
C TRP A 151 1.07 -9.79 -35.77
N THR A 152 -0.06 -10.12 -35.14
CA THR A 152 -1.09 -9.13 -34.82
C THR A 152 -0.75 -8.42 -33.52
N TYR A 153 -0.81 -7.09 -33.50
CA TYR A 153 -0.61 -6.27 -32.30
C TYR A 153 -1.91 -5.58 -31.89
N THR A 154 -2.28 -5.71 -30.61
CA THR A 154 -3.38 -4.98 -29.99
C THR A 154 -2.89 -4.22 -28.77
N ASP A 155 -3.15 -2.91 -28.70
CA ASP A 155 -2.57 -2.06 -27.66
C ASP A 155 -3.10 -2.38 -26.25
N VAL A 156 -4.42 -2.62 -26.13
CA VAL A 156 -5.09 -2.94 -24.86
C VAL A 156 -6.20 -3.96 -25.10
N HIS A 157 -6.24 -5.02 -24.27
CA HIS A 157 -7.31 -5.99 -24.23
C HIS A 157 -7.89 -6.10 -22.81
N LYS A 158 -9.17 -5.74 -22.63
CA LYS A 158 -9.76 -5.50 -21.29
C LYS A 158 -9.92 -6.74 -20.41
N THR A 159 -10.04 -7.92 -21.00
CA THR A 159 -10.40 -9.16 -20.28
C THR A 159 -9.41 -10.30 -20.44
N LEU A 160 -8.36 -10.15 -21.26
CA LEU A 160 -7.48 -11.25 -21.64
C LEU A 160 -6.72 -11.81 -20.43
N ALA A 161 -6.25 -10.92 -19.54
CA ALA A 161 -5.48 -11.34 -18.37
C ALA A 161 -6.36 -12.08 -17.33
N LYS A 162 -7.69 -11.85 -17.30
CA LYS A 162 -8.60 -12.65 -16.46
C LYS A 162 -8.78 -14.08 -16.96
N GLN A 163 -8.72 -14.29 -18.27
CA GLN A 163 -8.88 -15.62 -18.86
C GLN A 163 -7.66 -16.52 -18.65
N SER A 164 -6.51 -15.94 -18.30
CA SER A 164 -5.26 -16.68 -18.04
C SER A 164 -5.06 -17.00 -16.55
N ALA A 165 -6.12 -16.88 -15.73
CA ALA A 165 -6.06 -16.88 -14.26
C ALA A 165 -5.80 -18.26 -13.60
N ALA A 166 -5.07 -19.13 -14.28
CA ALA A 166 -4.40 -20.23 -13.61
C ALA A 166 -3.29 -19.66 -12.71
N GLY A 167 -3.61 -19.41 -11.43
CA GLY A 167 -2.62 -19.00 -10.41
C GLY A 167 -2.04 -17.58 -10.53
N ILE A 168 -2.58 -16.71 -11.40
CA ILE A 168 -2.10 -15.33 -11.59
C ILE A 168 -3.09 -14.34 -10.96
N PHE A 169 -2.61 -13.56 -9.98
CA PHE A 169 -3.40 -12.49 -9.36
C PHE A 169 -3.49 -11.28 -10.28
N VAL A 170 -4.55 -11.23 -11.09
CA VAL A 170 -4.83 -10.11 -12.00
C VAL A 170 -5.93 -9.22 -11.40
N ARG A 171 -5.61 -7.95 -11.12
CA ARG A 171 -6.55 -7.00 -10.51
C ARG A 171 -7.67 -6.57 -11.44
N ASP A 172 -7.33 -6.08 -12.64
CA ASP A 172 -8.28 -5.39 -13.53
C ASP A 172 -8.56 -6.16 -14.84
N GLY A 173 -7.97 -7.36 -15.00
CA GLY A 173 -8.12 -8.20 -16.21
C GLY A 173 -7.53 -7.65 -17.49
N THR A 174 -6.96 -6.44 -17.44
CA THR A 174 -6.46 -5.72 -18.60
C THR A 174 -5.07 -6.19 -18.97
N ALA A 175 -4.92 -6.61 -20.22
CA ALA A 175 -3.65 -6.89 -20.88
C ALA A 175 -3.27 -5.70 -21.77
N THR A 176 -1.98 -5.39 -21.82
CA THR A 176 -1.40 -4.30 -22.61
C THR A 176 -0.30 -4.81 -23.53
N GLY A 177 -0.19 -4.22 -24.72
CA GLY A 177 0.74 -4.64 -25.77
C GLY A 177 0.58 -6.13 -26.07
N VAL A 178 -0.64 -6.54 -26.42
CA VAL A 178 -0.95 -7.93 -26.78
C VAL A 178 -0.42 -8.21 -28.17
N VAL A 179 0.28 -9.32 -28.32
CA VAL A 179 0.76 -9.85 -29.58
C VAL A 179 0.20 -11.26 -29.76
N ASP A 180 -0.50 -11.47 -30.87
CA ASP A 180 -1.02 -12.78 -31.28
C ASP A 180 -0.26 -13.23 -32.53
N GLY A 181 0.32 -14.42 -32.48
CA GLY A 181 1.18 -14.92 -33.54
C GLY A 181 1.26 -16.43 -33.60
N VAL A 182 2.01 -16.91 -34.60
CA VAL A 182 2.37 -18.32 -34.75
C VAL A 182 3.89 -18.39 -34.85
N ARG A 183 4.50 -19.30 -34.08
CA ARG A 183 5.93 -19.58 -34.12
C ARG A 183 6.15 -21.07 -34.02
N ASP A 184 6.95 -21.63 -34.93
CA ASP A 184 7.15 -23.08 -35.06
C ASP A 184 5.85 -23.88 -35.13
N GLY A 185 4.86 -23.37 -35.88
CA GLY A 185 3.53 -23.97 -36.03
C GLY A 185 2.66 -23.92 -34.77
N THR A 186 3.11 -23.25 -33.71
CA THR A 186 2.38 -23.12 -32.44
C THR A 186 1.80 -21.72 -32.29
N PRO A 187 0.46 -21.58 -32.17
CA PRO A 187 -0.16 -20.32 -31.80
C PRO A 187 0.28 -19.86 -30.42
N PHE A 188 0.57 -18.58 -30.28
CA PHE A 188 0.93 -17.98 -29.00
C PHE A 188 0.29 -16.61 -28.81
N GLN A 189 0.16 -16.21 -27.55
CA GLN A 189 -0.18 -14.85 -27.16
C GLN A 189 0.89 -14.32 -26.21
N MET A 190 1.32 -13.09 -26.40
CA MET A 190 2.25 -12.40 -25.51
C MET A 190 1.65 -11.09 -25.06
N TYR A 191 1.58 -10.83 -23.76
CA TYR A 191 1.00 -9.58 -23.25
C TYR A 191 1.59 -9.15 -21.90
N THR A 192 1.30 -7.92 -21.46
CA THR A 192 1.76 -7.40 -20.16
C THR A 192 0.56 -7.08 -19.29
N HIS A 193 0.62 -7.48 -18.04
CA HIS A 193 -0.37 -7.08 -17.04
C HIS A 193 0.33 -6.54 -15.79
N VAL A 194 -0.41 -5.80 -14.97
CA VAL A 194 0.06 -5.27 -13.69
C VAL A 194 -0.37 -6.24 -12.60
N THR A 195 0.61 -6.77 -11.86
CA THR A 195 0.38 -7.63 -10.69
C THR A 195 0.23 -6.79 -9.42
N ASN A 196 -0.55 -7.32 -8.47
CA ASN A 196 -0.71 -6.84 -7.07
C ASN A 196 -1.62 -5.61 -6.86
N LEU A 197 -2.32 -5.60 -5.71
CA LEU A 197 -3.07 -4.47 -5.14
C LEU A 197 -2.20 -3.21 -4.95
N ALA A 198 -0.88 -3.36 -4.82
CA ALA A 198 0.07 -2.26 -4.64
C ALA A 198 0.60 -1.60 -5.93
N TYR A 199 0.21 -2.07 -7.12
CA TYR A 199 0.63 -1.49 -8.43
C TYR A 199 2.15 -1.40 -8.65
N THR A 200 2.96 -2.28 -8.07
CA THR A 200 4.41 -2.11 -8.11
C THR A 200 5.12 -2.83 -9.24
N GLU A 201 4.49 -3.82 -9.87
CA GLU A 201 5.19 -4.68 -10.84
C GLU A 201 4.34 -4.97 -12.09
N ALA A 202 4.97 -4.77 -13.25
CA ALA A 202 4.46 -5.24 -14.53
C ALA A 202 5.10 -6.59 -14.87
N ARG A 203 4.28 -7.55 -15.26
CA ARG A 203 4.70 -8.90 -15.67
C ARG A 203 4.37 -9.12 -17.14
N ALA A 204 5.34 -9.65 -17.87
CA ALA A 204 5.14 -10.17 -19.21
C ALA A 204 4.66 -11.61 -19.12
N VAL A 205 3.64 -11.93 -19.91
CA VAL A 205 3.00 -13.23 -20.00
C VAL A 205 3.18 -13.76 -21.41
N TYR A 206 3.51 -15.04 -21.51
CA TYR A 206 3.62 -15.81 -22.74
C TYR A 206 2.68 -17.01 -22.61
N ARG A 207 1.60 -17.02 -23.37
CA ARG A 207 0.60 -18.08 -23.38
C ARG A 207 0.74 -18.88 -24.65
N VAL A 208 0.78 -20.20 -24.51
CA VAL A 208 0.80 -21.15 -25.62
C VAL A 208 -0.17 -22.29 -25.35
N THR A 209 -0.83 -22.77 -26.39
CA THR A 209 -1.81 -23.87 -26.26
C THR A 209 -1.11 -25.22 -26.39
N LEU A 210 -1.35 -26.09 -25.42
CA LEU A 210 -0.97 -27.49 -25.42
C LEU A 210 -1.96 -28.30 -26.27
N PRO A 211 -1.50 -29.28 -27.06
CA PRO A 211 -2.36 -30.19 -27.81
C PRO A 211 -3.02 -31.26 -26.92
N VAL A 212 -2.62 -31.32 -25.64
CA VAL A 212 -3.12 -32.26 -24.64
C VAL A 212 -3.54 -31.48 -23.40
N SER A 213 -4.59 -31.96 -22.71
CA SER A 213 -5.02 -31.38 -21.44
C SER A 213 -4.19 -31.97 -20.30
N LEU A 214 -3.61 -31.11 -19.47
CA LEU A 214 -2.83 -31.47 -18.29
C LEU A 214 -3.51 -30.96 -17.01
N PRO A 215 -3.28 -31.62 -15.86
CA PRO A 215 -3.76 -31.14 -14.56
C PRO A 215 -3.13 -29.79 -14.19
N GLN A 216 -3.72 -29.07 -13.23
CA GLN A 216 -3.21 -27.77 -12.85
C GLN A 216 -1.91 -27.87 -12.04
N PHE A 217 -0.84 -27.20 -12.49
CA PHE A 217 0.42 -27.10 -11.73
C PHE A 217 1.20 -25.85 -12.07
N SER A 218 2.08 -25.43 -11.16
CA SER A 218 3.01 -24.32 -11.36
C SER A 218 4.45 -24.75 -11.13
N GLY A 219 5.35 -24.29 -12.00
CA GLY A 219 6.79 -24.45 -11.88
C GLY A 219 7.47 -23.14 -11.49
N TYR A 220 8.41 -23.23 -10.57
CA TYR A 220 9.27 -22.15 -10.08
C TYR A 220 10.74 -22.54 -10.30
N PRO A 221 11.26 -22.43 -11.53
CA PRO A 221 12.62 -22.85 -11.84
C PRO A 221 13.67 -22.18 -10.94
N GLY A 222 14.70 -22.92 -10.56
CA GLY A 222 15.78 -22.42 -9.70
C GLY A 222 15.43 -22.25 -8.21
N GLN A 223 14.25 -22.68 -7.75
CA GLN A 223 13.88 -22.67 -6.33
C GLN A 223 13.93 -24.07 -5.69
N SER A 224 14.15 -24.13 -4.38
CA SER A 224 14.20 -25.40 -3.61
C SER A 224 12.87 -26.15 -3.58
N ARG A 225 11.75 -25.46 -3.81
CA ARG A 225 10.44 -26.04 -4.15
C ARG A 225 10.06 -25.63 -5.56
N SER A 226 10.60 -26.34 -6.55
CA SER A 226 10.48 -25.98 -7.96
C SER A 226 9.11 -26.27 -8.57
N ILE A 227 8.21 -26.96 -7.87
CA ILE A 227 6.88 -27.34 -8.37
C ILE A 227 5.84 -27.24 -7.25
N SER A 228 4.68 -26.69 -7.58
CA SER A 228 3.47 -26.75 -6.77
C SER A 228 2.34 -27.29 -7.63
N SER A 229 1.71 -28.38 -7.20
CA SER A 229 0.47 -28.91 -7.76
C SER A 229 -0.61 -28.72 -6.69
N ALA A 230 -1.70 -28.02 -7.02
CA ALA A 230 -2.81 -27.82 -6.09
C ALA A 230 -3.66 -29.09 -5.95
N GLU A 231 -3.62 -29.97 -6.96
CA GLU A 231 -4.63 -31.01 -7.15
C GLU A 231 -4.12 -32.42 -6.81
N ASP A 232 -2.82 -32.72 -6.98
CA ASP A 232 -2.31 -34.08 -6.73
C ASP A 232 -0.77 -34.14 -6.51
N PRO A 233 -0.27 -34.72 -5.39
CA PRO A 233 1.15 -35.02 -5.18
C PRO A 233 1.79 -35.97 -6.21
N LEU A 234 1.02 -36.83 -6.88
CA LEU A 234 1.49 -37.72 -7.94
C LEU A 234 1.88 -36.94 -9.20
N VAL A 235 1.13 -35.88 -9.54
CA VAL A 235 1.47 -34.96 -10.63
C VAL A 235 2.81 -34.28 -10.34
N GLY A 236 3.04 -33.84 -9.10
CA GLY A 236 4.33 -33.29 -8.69
C GLY A 236 5.50 -34.27 -8.92
N ARG A 237 5.32 -35.55 -8.57
CA ARG A 237 6.35 -36.59 -8.80
C ARG A 237 6.58 -36.86 -10.29
N TRP A 238 5.52 -36.93 -11.09
CA TRP A 238 5.61 -37.09 -12.54
C TRP A 238 6.37 -35.91 -13.17
N LEU A 239 6.08 -34.68 -12.75
CA LEU A 239 6.76 -33.48 -13.24
C LEU A 239 8.23 -33.44 -12.84
N VAL A 240 8.59 -33.77 -11.58
CA VAL A 240 10.00 -33.85 -11.18
C VAL A 240 10.73 -34.91 -12.00
N LYS A 241 10.11 -36.08 -12.21
CA LYS A 241 10.71 -37.15 -13.02
C LYS A 241 10.93 -36.72 -14.47
N THR A 242 10.02 -35.95 -15.03
CA THR A 242 10.02 -35.67 -16.48
C THR A 242 10.67 -34.34 -16.85
N LEU A 243 10.53 -33.33 -16.00
CA LEU A 243 11.07 -31.98 -16.17
C LEU A 243 12.20 -31.64 -15.19
N GLY A 244 12.57 -32.54 -14.27
CA GLY A 244 13.54 -32.27 -13.20
C GLY A 244 14.80 -31.50 -13.63
N PRO A 245 15.53 -31.95 -14.67
CA PRO A 245 16.70 -31.22 -15.18
C PRO A 245 16.38 -29.86 -15.80
N ALA A 246 15.17 -29.70 -16.36
CA ALA A 246 14.72 -28.41 -16.88
C ALA A 246 14.39 -27.44 -15.73
N LEU A 247 13.80 -27.93 -14.65
CA LEU A 247 13.39 -27.11 -13.50
C LEU A 247 14.56 -26.58 -12.67
N THR A 248 15.76 -27.15 -12.81
CA THR A 248 16.98 -26.58 -12.24
C THR A 248 17.53 -25.41 -13.05
N ASP A 249 17.06 -25.22 -14.29
CA ASP A 249 17.45 -24.10 -15.12
C ASP A 249 16.74 -22.81 -14.65
N SER A 250 17.47 -22.00 -13.88
CA SER A 250 17.00 -20.68 -13.41
C SER A 250 16.66 -19.69 -14.53
N THR A 251 17.02 -20.01 -15.78
CA THR A 251 16.73 -19.16 -16.94
C THR A 251 15.33 -19.42 -17.51
N LEU A 252 14.65 -20.49 -17.10
CA LEU A 252 13.24 -20.69 -17.42
C LEU A 252 12.36 -19.71 -16.64
N PRO A 253 11.35 -19.12 -17.29
CA PRO A 253 10.37 -18.30 -16.58
C PRO A 253 9.56 -19.15 -15.60
N LYS A 254 9.01 -18.50 -14.56
CA LYS A 254 7.93 -19.11 -13.78
C LYS A 254 6.82 -19.49 -14.75
N PHE A 255 6.20 -20.64 -14.58
CA PHE A 255 5.10 -21.04 -15.45
C PHE A 255 3.99 -21.73 -14.68
N THR A 256 2.81 -21.71 -15.27
CA THR A 256 1.62 -22.42 -14.81
C THR A 256 0.99 -23.14 -15.99
N VAL A 257 0.50 -24.34 -15.73
CA VAL A 257 -0.28 -25.14 -16.67
C VAL A 257 -1.66 -25.36 -16.08
N ASP A 258 -2.68 -25.22 -16.90
CA ASP A 258 -4.08 -25.47 -16.54
C ASP A 258 -4.85 -25.93 -17.77
N GLY A 259 -5.24 -27.20 -17.78
CA GLY A 259 -5.85 -27.84 -18.94
C GLY A 259 -4.93 -27.77 -20.15
N THR A 260 -5.34 -27.02 -21.17
CA THR A 260 -4.58 -26.85 -22.42
C THR A 260 -3.73 -25.59 -22.45
N ASP A 261 -3.76 -24.77 -21.40
CA ASP A 261 -3.00 -23.53 -21.36
C ASP A 261 -1.66 -23.72 -20.64
N LEU A 262 -0.57 -23.41 -21.32
CA LEU A 262 0.73 -23.16 -20.69
C LEU A 262 0.98 -21.65 -20.68
N VAL A 263 1.18 -21.12 -19.48
CA VAL A 263 1.40 -19.69 -19.24
C VAL A 263 2.74 -19.50 -18.56
N ALA A 264 3.66 -18.80 -19.22
CA ALA A 264 4.95 -18.40 -18.65
C ALA A 264 4.94 -16.92 -18.28
N GLU A 265 5.52 -16.60 -17.13
CA GLU A 265 5.59 -15.26 -16.56
C GLU A 265 7.03 -14.83 -16.28
N THR A 266 7.33 -13.58 -16.64
CA THR A 266 8.60 -12.93 -16.31
C THR A 266 8.37 -11.45 -16.01
N ARG A 267 9.42 -10.74 -15.58
CA ARG A 267 9.36 -9.28 -15.48
C ARG A 267 9.14 -8.66 -16.86
N ALA A 268 8.30 -7.63 -16.94
CA ALA A 268 8.11 -6.93 -18.20
C ALA A 268 9.44 -6.29 -18.66
N GLY A 269 9.96 -6.76 -19.79
CA GLY A 269 11.10 -6.18 -20.49
C GLY A 269 10.65 -5.37 -21.70
N SER A 270 11.60 -4.67 -22.32
CA SER A 270 11.37 -3.93 -23.57
C SER A 270 12.24 -4.39 -24.73
N ASP A 271 13.20 -5.26 -24.45
CA ASP A 271 14.14 -5.78 -25.44
C ASP A 271 13.48 -6.90 -26.27
N PRO A 272 13.33 -6.70 -27.60
CA PRO A 272 12.77 -7.71 -28.51
C PRO A 272 13.47 -9.08 -28.44
N GLU A 273 14.80 -9.11 -28.37
CA GLU A 273 15.56 -10.37 -28.37
C GLU A 273 15.35 -11.16 -27.08
N ALA A 274 15.37 -10.48 -25.93
CA ALA A 274 15.01 -11.10 -24.66
C ALA A 274 13.58 -11.64 -24.66
N MET A 275 12.61 -10.93 -25.28
CA MET A 275 11.23 -11.43 -25.39
C MET A 275 11.14 -12.70 -26.23
N LEU A 276 11.81 -12.74 -27.38
CA LEU A 276 11.88 -13.93 -28.23
C LEU A 276 12.56 -15.10 -27.50
N THR A 277 13.63 -14.84 -26.76
CA THR A 277 14.32 -15.86 -25.95
C THR A 277 13.37 -16.50 -24.94
N VAL A 278 12.53 -15.70 -24.27
CA VAL A 278 11.54 -16.22 -23.31
C VAL A 278 10.43 -16.99 -24.03
N LEU A 279 9.97 -16.52 -25.19
CA LEU A 279 9.00 -17.25 -26.01
C LEU A 279 9.55 -18.60 -26.46
N ASP A 280 10.79 -18.66 -26.97
CA ASP A 280 11.45 -19.88 -27.43
C ASP A 280 11.61 -20.90 -26.28
N ARG A 281 11.99 -20.42 -25.09
CA ARG A 281 12.02 -21.24 -23.87
C ARG A 281 10.64 -21.77 -23.46
N THR A 282 9.60 -20.96 -23.64
CA THR A 282 8.22 -21.37 -23.34
C THR A 282 7.73 -22.43 -24.33
N LEU A 283 8.07 -22.28 -25.61
CA LEU A 283 7.76 -23.27 -26.65
C LEU A 283 8.52 -24.58 -26.43
N GLU A 284 9.78 -24.50 -26.00
CA GLU A 284 10.57 -25.68 -25.64
C GLU A 284 9.98 -26.41 -24.42
N LEU A 285 9.55 -25.66 -23.39
CA LEU A 285 8.84 -26.23 -22.25
C LEU A 285 7.56 -26.94 -22.69
N ARG A 286 6.77 -26.33 -23.59
CA ARG A 286 5.60 -26.97 -24.21
C ARG A 286 5.98 -28.29 -24.88
N ARG A 287 7.01 -28.33 -25.72
CA ARG A 287 7.45 -29.56 -26.40
C ARG A 287 7.78 -30.67 -25.41
N ARG A 288 8.51 -30.34 -24.34
CA ARG A 288 8.87 -31.30 -23.27
C ARG A 288 7.64 -31.82 -22.54
N LEU A 289 6.69 -30.94 -22.22
CA LEU A 289 5.43 -31.32 -21.56
C LEU A 289 4.56 -32.22 -22.45
N VAL A 290 4.51 -31.96 -23.76
CA VAL A 290 3.77 -32.81 -24.71
C VAL A 290 4.43 -34.18 -24.81
N ALA A 291 5.75 -34.23 -25.04
CA ALA A 291 6.50 -35.49 -25.10
C ALA A 291 6.40 -36.30 -23.79
N ALA A 292 6.37 -35.59 -22.65
CA ALA A 292 6.14 -36.19 -21.34
C ALA A 292 4.78 -36.89 -21.25
N ALA A 293 3.73 -36.17 -21.66
CA ALA A 293 2.36 -36.64 -21.59
C ALA A 293 2.10 -37.81 -22.55
N GLU A 294 2.73 -37.80 -23.74
CA GLU A 294 2.69 -38.92 -24.68
C GLU A 294 3.38 -40.17 -24.14
N LYS A 295 4.52 -40.00 -23.46
CA LYS A 295 5.30 -41.13 -22.91
C LYS A 295 4.64 -41.75 -21.68
N ALA A 296 4.07 -40.92 -20.81
CA ALA A 296 3.39 -41.34 -19.60
C ALA A 296 2.39 -40.24 -19.21
N PRO A 297 1.10 -40.36 -19.56
CA PRO A 297 0.13 -39.35 -19.18
C PRO A 297 0.08 -39.22 -17.65
N PRO A 298 -0.12 -38.00 -17.11
CA PRO A 298 -0.36 -37.84 -15.69
C PRO A 298 -1.61 -38.67 -15.34
N VAL A 299 -1.43 -39.74 -14.58
CA VAL A 299 -2.52 -40.63 -14.20
C VAL A 299 -3.55 -39.78 -13.43
N PRO A 300 -4.80 -39.64 -13.91
CA PRO A 300 -5.83 -39.09 -13.06
C PRO A 300 -6.06 -40.09 -11.93
N ALA A 301 -6.07 -39.63 -10.68
CA ALA A 301 -6.63 -40.41 -9.60
C ALA A 301 -8.07 -40.78 -9.99
N SER A 302 -8.31 -42.03 -10.36
CA SER A 302 -9.64 -42.49 -10.71
C SER A 302 -10.52 -42.54 -9.45
N GLY A 303 -11.64 -41.80 -9.45
CA GLY A 303 -12.87 -42.21 -8.79
C GLY A 303 -13.54 -41.21 -7.84
N ALA A 304 -14.57 -40.49 -8.32
CA ALA A 304 -15.83 -40.23 -7.60
C ALA A 304 -16.86 -39.52 -8.50
N SER A 305 -17.53 -40.27 -9.38
CA SER A 305 -18.99 -40.19 -9.65
C SER A 305 -19.30 -40.98 -10.92
N ALA A 306 -19.61 -42.26 -10.71
CA ALA A 306 -20.64 -42.95 -11.48
C ALA A 306 -21.94 -42.88 -10.67
#